data_AF-A0A928K6A9-F1
#
_entry.id   AF-A0A928K6A9-F1
#
_cell.length_a   1.000
_cell.length_b   1.000
_cell.length_c   1.000
_cell.angle_alpha   90.00
_cell.angle_beta   90.00
_cell.angle_gamma   90.00
#
_symmetry.space_group_name_H-M   'P 1'
#
loop_
_entity.id
_entity.type
_entity.pdbx_description
1 polymer ?
#
loop_
_entity_poly.entity_id
_entity_poly.type
_entity_poly.pdbx_seq_one_letter_code
_entity_poly.pdbx_strand_id
1 'polypeptide(L)'
;MENKTTDQRVLDYIKMLDEEKRRLYVEKKRKDLIDLGMFEKVYGLEGCDPSEYPRTETDAQTGRTVRYKMVPVEVSDEDYEQLLKKTEELGMLDKPKETSGIHNSQTIGATIKKISEVLFVISLIAVALIITFVALTIKDLTVALIIVLVAGLFGFSEWVLSSFLYGYGELIERVSSIDRKLK
;
A
#
# COMPACT_ATOMS: atom_id res chain seq x y z
N MET A 1 -34.54 -6.95 -23.26
CA MET A 1 -33.49 -6.29 -22.47
C MET A 1 -34.18 -5.33 -21.53
N GLU A 2 -34.33 -5.71 -20.26
CA GLU A 2 -35.09 -4.95 -19.27
C GLU A 2 -34.24 -3.77 -18.78
N ASN A 3 -34.74 -2.55 -19.00
CA ASN A 3 -34.04 -1.31 -18.63
C ASN A 3 -34.13 -1.15 -17.10
N LYS A 4 -33.11 -1.64 -16.38
CA LYS A 4 -33.02 -1.48 -14.93
C LYS A 4 -32.98 0.01 -14.59
N THR A 5 -33.94 0.46 -13.78
CA THR A 5 -34.02 1.83 -13.27
C THR A 5 -32.74 2.20 -12.51
N THR A 6 -32.40 3.49 -12.46
CA THR A 6 -31.21 3.99 -11.76
C THR A 6 -31.13 3.48 -10.32
N ASP A 7 -32.26 3.39 -9.62
CA ASP A 7 -32.36 2.89 -8.25
C ASP A 7 -31.98 1.41 -8.14
N GLN A 8 -32.37 0.59 -9.12
CA GLN A 8 -32.00 -0.82 -9.17
C GLN A 8 -30.50 -1.02 -9.37
N ARG A 9 -29.86 -0.15 -10.16
CA ARG A 9 -28.40 -0.19 -10.38
C ARG A 9 -27.63 0.22 -9.13
N VAL A 10 -28.14 1.19 -8.37
CA VAL A 10 -27.54 1.61 -7.09
C VAL A 10 -27.67 0.49 -6.05
N LEU A 11 -28.84 -0.16 -5.94
CA LEU A 11 -29.04 -1.29 -5.04
C LEU A 11 -28.15 -2.49 -5.37
N ASP A 12 -28.03 -2.83 -6.65
CA ASP A 12 -27.15 -3.92 -7.11
C ASP A 12 -25.67 -3.60 -6.77
N TYR A 13 -25.25 -2.34 -6.90
CA TYR A 13 -23.89 -1.91 -6.54
C TYR A 13 -23.62 -1.97 -5.04
N ILE A 14 -24.58 -1.54 -4.20
CA ILE A 14 -24.45 -1.61 -2.73
C ILE A 14 -24.31 -3.08 -2.28
N LYS A 15 -25.08 -4.00 -2.86
CA LYS A 15 -24.97 -5.43 -2.56
C LYS A 15 -23.60 -5.99 -2.94
N MET A 16 -23.10 -5.62 -4.11
CA MET A 16 -21.77 -6.03 -4.55
C MET A 16 -20.67 -5.55 -3.59
N LEU A 17 -20.74 -4.30 -3.13
CA LEU A 17 -19.80 -3.76 -2.15
C LEU A 17 -19.88 -4.47 -0.79
N ASP A 18 -21.09 -4.82 -0.35
CA ASP A 18 -21.30 -5.54 0.91
C ASP A 18 -20.74 -6.97 0.85
N GLU A 19 -20.98 -7.67 -0.26
CA GLU A 19 -20.41 -8.99 -0.52
C GLU A 19 -18.88 -8.96 -0.57
N GLU A 20 -18.30 -7.95 -1.23
CA GLU A 20 -16.85 -7.77 -1.30
C GLU A 20 -16.25 -7.53 0.09
N LYS A 21 -16.84 -6.64 0.88
CA LYS A 21 -16.43 -6.39 2.26
C LYS A 21 -16.48 -7.66 3.11
N ARG A 22 -17.55 -8.44 2.98
CA ARG A 22 -17.71 -9.70 3.71
C ARG A 22 -16.66 -10.73 3.30
N ARG A 23 -16.35 -10.85 2.00
CA ARG A 23 -15.28 -11.74 1.51
C ARG A 23 -13.92 -11.36 2.09
N LEU A 24 -13.57 -10.08 2.04
CA LEU A 24 -12.31 -9.57 2.60
C LEU A 24 -12.22 -9.81 4.10
N TYR A 25 -13.32 -9.62 4.83
CA TYR A 25 -13.38 -9.89 6.27
C TYR A 25 -13.11 -11.37 6.58
N VAL A 26 -13.79 -12.28 5.88
CA VAL A 26 -13.62 -13.73 6.08
C VAL A 26 -12.20 -14.17 5.73
N GLU A 27 -11.62 -13.65 4.64
CA GLU A 27 -10.26 -13.98 4.24
C GLU A 27 -9.22 -13.49 5.26
N LYS A 28 -9.40 -12.25 5.76
CA LYS A 28 -8.55 -11.69 6.81
C LYS A 28 -8.66 -12.51 8.10
N LYS A 29 -9.89 -12.81 8.55
CA LYS A 29 -10.14 -13.64 9.73
C LYS A 29 -9.44 -14.99 9.64
N ARG A 30 -9.57 -15.68 8.51
CA ARG A 30 -8.87 -16.95 8.27
C ARG A 30 -7.36 -16.81 8.41
N LYS A 31 -6.77 -15.77 7.80
CA LYS A 31 -5.33 -15.56 7.83
C LYS A 31 -4.83 -15.28 9.24
N ASP A 32 -5.47 -14.36 9.94
CA ASP A 32 -5.08 -13.95 11.30
C ASP A 32 -5.16 -15.15 12.27
N LEU A 33 -6.20 -15.99 12.16
CA LEU A 33 -6.31 -17.23 12.94
C LEU A 33 -5.17 -18.22 12.66
N ILE A 34 -4.81 -18.41 11.38
CA ILE A 34 -3.69 -19.28 11.01
C ILE A 34 -2.36 -18.74 11.54
N ASP A 35 -2.13 -17.44 11.43
CA ASP A 35 -0.89 -16.78 11.88
C ASP A 35 -0.76 -16.85 13.41
N LEU A 36 -1.88 -16.82 14.13
CA LEU A 36 -1.95 -17.05 15.58
C LEU A 36 -1.79 -18.52 16.00
N GLY A 37 -1.63 -19.44 15.05
CA GLY A 37 -1.56 -20.87 15.33
C GLY A 37 -2.91 -21.51 15.68
N MET A 38 -4.02 -20.80 15.51
CA MET A 38 -5.38 -21.30 15.74
C MET A 38 -5.92 -21.97 14.48
N PHE A 39 -5.29 -23.07 14.11
CA PHE A 39 -5.71 -23.89 12.99
C PHE A 39 -5.53 -25.37 13.30
N GLU A 40 -6.33 -26.19 12.63
CA GLU A 40 -6.18 -27.64 12.61
C GLU A 40 -5.45 -28.05 11.33
N LYS A 41 -4.56 -29.04 11.45
CA LYS A 41 -3.91 -29.66 10.30
C LYS A 41 -4.80 -30.77 9.78
N VAL A 42 -5.26 -30.65 8.54
CA VAL A 42 -5.98 -31.73 7.84
C VAL A 42 -5.04 -32.34 6.83
N TYR A 43 -4.68 -33.61 7.05
CA TYR A 43 -3.77 -34.35 6.19
C TYR A 43 -4.48 -34.86 4.94
N GLY A 44 -3.79 -34.78 3.81
CA GLY A 44 -4.24 -35.38 2.56
C GLY A 44 -3.96 -36.88 2.54
N LEU A 45 -4.77 -37.62 1.78
CA LEU A 45 -4.49 -39.00 1.45
C LEU A 45 -3.28 -39.10 0.50
N GLU A 46 -2.71 -40.29 0.37
CA GLU A 46 -1.60 -40.55 -0.55
C GLU A 46 -2.02 -40.21 -1.99
N GLY A 47 -1.23 -39.37 -2.68
CA GLY A 47 -1.56 -38.86 -4.01
C GLY A 47 -2.53 -37.67 -4.05
N CYS A 48 -2.80 -37.00 -2.93
CA CYS A 48 -3.63 -35.79 -2.89
C CYS A 48 -3.09 -34.67 -3.80
N ASP A 49 -3.99 -33.84 -4.30
CA ASP A 49 -3.62 -32.67 -5.12
C ASP A 49 -2.72 -31.71 -4.33
N PRO A 50 -1.49 -31.44 -4.81
CA PRO A 50 -0.61 -30.43 -4.22
C PRO A 50 -1.21 -29.04 -4.08
N SER A 51 -2.19 -28.69 -4.92
CA SER A 51 -2.85 -27.39 -4.89
C SER A 51 -3.80 -27.25 -3.68
N GLU A 52 -4.46 -28.34 -3.28
CA GLU A 52 -5.37 -28.37 -2.14
C GLU A 52 -4.63 -28.58 -0.81
N TYR A 53 -3.51 -29.32 -0.84
CA TYR A 53 -2.66 -29.59 0.33
C TYR A 53 -1.24 -29.05 0.10
N PRO A 54 -1.05 -27.72 0.25
CA PRO A 54 0.17 -27.04 -0.17
C PRO A 54 1.35 -27.22 0.79
N ARG A 55 1.11 -27.62 2.04
CA ARG A 55 2.17 -27.75 3.06
C ARG A 55 2.56 -29.21 3.23
N THR A 56 3.80 -29.43 3.64
CA THR A 56 4.36 -30.76 3.89
C THR A 56 5.04 -30.80 5.24
N GLU A 57 4.94 -31.94 5.92
CA GLU A 57 5.74 -32.24 7.10
C GLU A 57 6.20 -33.70 7.06
N THR A 58 7.27 -34.00 7.80
CA THR A 58 7.77 -35.37 7.94
C THR A 58 7.09 -36.02 9.13
N ASP A 59 6.35 -37.10 8.89
CA ASP A 59 5.77 -37.89 9.96
C ASP A 59 6.89 -38.57 10.76
N ALA A 60 6.95 -38.27 12.06
CA ALA A 60 7.97 -38.78 12.97
C ALA A 60 7.87 -40.30 13.19
N GLN A 61 6.70 -40.92 12.96
CA GLN A 61 6.50 -42.36 13.17
C GLN A 61 6.88 -43.18 11.93
N THR A 62 6.59 -42.67 10.74
CA THR A 62 6.78 -43.40 9.47
C THR A 62 7.95 -42.90 8.63
N GLY A 63 8.50 -41.72 8.95
CA GLY A 63 9.56 -41.06 8.17
C GLY A 63 9.10 -40.56 6.80
N ARG A 64 7.81 -40.62 6.49
CA ARG A 64 7.24 -40.22 5.21
C ARG A 64 6.86 -38.74 5.21
N THR A 65 7.05 -38.08 4.07
CA THR A 65 6.54 -36.72 3.86
C THR A 65 5.05 -36.78 3.61
N VAL A 66 4.25 -36.23 4.53
CA VAL A 66 2.80 -36.10 4.41
C VAL A 66 2.44 -34.67 4.06
N ARG A 67 1.40 -34.50 3.24
CA ARG A 67 0.85 -33.19 2.87
C ARG A 67 -0.33 -32.84 3.75
N TYR A 68 -0.47 -31.55 4.08
CA TYR A 68 -1.58 -31.06 4.89
C TYR A 68 -2.04 -29.66 4.45
N LYS A 69 -3.27 -29.34 4.82
CA LYS A 69 -3.83 -27.98 4.75
C LYS A 69 -4.14 -27.47 6.15
N MET A 70 -4.05 -26.16 6.33
CA MET A 70 -4.39 -25.49 7.57
C MET A 70 -5.84 -25.02 7.48
N VAL A 71 -6.69 -25.56 8.34
CA VAL A 71 -8.10 -25.15 8.46
C VAL A 71 -8.22 -24.29 9.71
N PRO A 72 -8.61 -23.00 9.60
CA PRO A 72 -8.74 -22.15 10.79
C PRO A 72 -9.81 -22.74 11.72
N VAL A 73 -9.62 -22.59 13.04
CA VAL A 73 -10.66 -22.95 14.00
C VAL A 73 -11.87 -22.06 13.77
N GLU A 74 -13.08 -22.63 13.89
CA GLU A 74 -14.31 -21.86 13.80
C GLU A 74 -14.49 -21.05 15.09
N VAL A 75 -14.48 -19.73 14.95
CA VAL A 75 -14.59 -18.78 16.06
C VAL A 75 -15.73 -17.81 15.73
N SER A 76 -16.53 -17.43 16.73
CA SER A 76 -17.56 -16.40 16.58
C SER A 76 -16.93 -15.06 16.19
N ASP A 77 -17.73 -14.10 15.73
CA ASP A 77 -17.18 -12.77 15.42
C ASP A 77 -16.82 -12.03 16.71
N GLU A 78 -17.59 -12.21 17.79
CA GLU A 78 -17.31 -11.61 19.09
C GLU A 78 -16.01 -12.15 19.71
N ASP A 79 -15.80 -13.46 19.68
CA ASP A 79 -14.58 -14.08 20.23
C ASP A 79 -13.36 -13.71 19.39
N TYR A 80 -13.53 -13.59 18.07
CA TYR A 80 -12.47 -13.15 17.17
C TYR A 80 -12.02 -11.71 17.48
N GLU A 81 -12.94 -10.79 17.72
CA GLU A 81 -12.61 -9.43 18.13
C GLU A 81 -11.89 -9.37 19.48
N GLN A 82 -12.31 -10.21 20.43
CA GLN A 82 -11.63 -10.32 21.73
C GLN A 82 -10.21 -10.88 21.61
N LEU A 83 -10.02 -11.88 20.74
CA LEU A 83 -8.71 -12.45 20.43
C LEU A 83 -7.80 -11.39 19.81
N LEU A 84 -8.29 -10.61 18.84
CA LEU A 84 -7.50 -9.51 18.25
C LEU A 84 -7.06 -8.50 19.32
N LYS A 85 -7.97 -8.05 20.20
CA LYS A 85 -7.62 -7.12 21.29
C LYS A 85 -6.54 -7.68 22.21
N LYS A 86 -6.68 -8.95 22.64
CA LYS A 86 -5.69 -9.59 23.52
C LYS A 86 -4.34 -9.81 22.83
N THR A 87 -4.34 -10.20 21.57
CA THR A 87 -3.11 -10.42 20.80
C THR A 87 -2.38 -9.12 20.50
N GLU A 88 -3.11 -8.01 20.38
CA GLU A 88 -2.55 -6.65 20.30
C GLU A 88 -1.91 -6.23 21.63
N GLU A 89 -2.59 -6.44 22.75
CA GLU A 89 -2.05 -6.17 24.10
C GLU A 89 -0.77 -6.97 24.38
N LEU A 90 -0.72 -8.22 23.90
CA LEU A 90 0.42 -9.13 24.11
C LEU A 90 1.52 -8.98 23.04
N GLY A 91 1.32 -8.15 22.01
CA GLY A 91 2.29 -7.96 20.93
C GLY A 91 2.61 -9.23 20.12
N MET A 92 1.69 -10.20 20.07
CA MET A 92 1.92 -11.52 19.48
C MET A 92 1.56 -11.60 17.99
N LEU A 93 0.68 -10.72 17.52
CA LEU A 93 0.55 -10.45 16.09
C LEU A 93 1.59 -9.40 15.74
N ASP A 94 2.52 -9.75 14.85
CA ASP A 94 3.13 -8.73 14.01
C ASP A 94 1.97 -8.02 13.34
N LYS A 95 1.72 -6.77 13.75
CA LYS A 95 0.65 -5.96 13.20
C LYS A 95 0.71 -6.18 11.67
N PRO A 96 -0.38 -6.51 10.94
CA PRO A 96 -0.51 -5.82 9.67
C PRO A 96 -0.33 -4.39 10.11
N LYS A 97 0.71 -3.69 9.64
CA LYS A 97 0.82 -2.28 9.93
C LYS A 97 -0.52 -1.70 9.46
N GLU A 98 -1.51 -1.60 10.35
CA GLU A 98 -2.21 -0.39 10.58
C GLU A 98 -1.08 0.58 10.82
N THR A 99 -0.52 1.06 9.70
CA THR A 99 -0.35 2.47 9.50
C THR A 99 -1.47 3.07 10.32
N SER A 100 -1.11 3.51 11.52
CA SER A 100 -1.64 4.68 12.18
C SER A 100 -1.65 5.78 11.13
N GLY A 101 -2.56 5.64 10.15
CA GLY A 101 -2.57 6.36 8.88
C GLY A 101 -2.97 7.80 9.08
N ILE A 102 -3.17 8.21 10.33
CA ILE A 102 -3.63 9.53 10.74
C ILE A 102 -2.51 10.27 11.49
N HIS A 103 -1.62 9.56 12.20
CA HIS A 103 -0.42 10.18 12.78
C HIS A 103 0.75 10.16 11.79
N ASN A 104 0.84 9.10 10.97
CA ASN A 104 1.88 8.96 9.95
C ASN A 104 1.58 9.77 8.68
N SER A 105 0.31 10.04 8.32
CA SER A 105 -0.03 10.82 7.11
C SER A 105 0.33 12.30 7.20
N GLN A 106 0.21 12.93 8.38
CA GLN A 106 0.74 14.29 8.58
C GLN A 106 2.27 14.30 8.48
N THR A 107 2.95 13.30 9.04
CA THR A 107 4.40 13.16 8.91
C THR A 107 4.81 12.89 7.46
N ILE A 108 4.09 12.05 6.73
CA ILE A 108 4.34 11.72 5.32
C ILE A 108 4.08 12.94 4.42
N GLY A 109 2.96 13.65 4.60
CA GLY A 109 2.64 14.87 3.86
C GLY A 109 3.69 15.97 4.09
N ALA A 110 4.09 16.20 5.34
CA ALA A 110 5.15 17.14 5.68
C ALA A 110 6.52 16.71 5.11
N THR A 111 6.81 15.41 5.08
CA THR A 111 8.06 14.87 4.50
C THR A 111 8.08 15.04 2.99
N ILE A 112 6.98 14.74 2.29
CA ILE A 112 6.83 14.94 0.84
C ILE A 112 7.01 16.41 0.48
N LYS A 113 6.39 17.33 1.24
CA LYS A 113 6.59 18.79 1.06
C LYS A 113 8.07 19.18 1.21
N LYS A 114 8.73 18.76 2.29
CA LYS A 114 10.16 19.05 2.49
C LYS A 114 11.05 18.48 1.38
N ILE A 115 10.79 17.24 0.93
CA ILE A 115 11.53 16.64 -0.18
C ILE A 115 11.31 17.44 -1.46
N SER A 116 10.07 17.87 -1.75
CA SER A 116 9.79 18.67 -2.94
C SER A 116 10.50 20.03 -2.93
N GLU A 117 10.57 20.70 -1.79
CA GLU A 117 11.31 21.96 -1.62
C GLU A 117 12.81 21.76 -1.84
N VAL A 118 13.39 20.70 -1.27
CA VAL A 118 14.81 20.37 -1.44
C VAL A 118 15.13 20.05 -2.90
N LEU A 119 14.31 19.23 -3.56
CA LEU A 119 14.47 18.90 -4.98
C LEU A 119 14.39 20.15 -5.86
N PHE A 120 13.47 21.07 -5.55
CA PHE A 120 13.36 22.32 -6.28
C PHE A 120 14.63 23.19 -6.16
N VAL A 121 15.18 23.33 -4.95
CA VAL A 121 16.41 24.09 -4.73
C VAL A 121 17.61 23.45 -5.44
N ILE A 122 17.76 22.12 -5.37
CA ILE A 122 18.84 21.39 -6.06
C ILE A 122 18.74 21.59 -7.57
N SER A 123 17.52 21.51 -8.13
CA SER A 123 17.28 21.73 -9.56
C SER A 123 17.69 23.13 -10.01
N LEU A 124 17.33 24.18 -9.25
CA LEU A 124 17.76 25.56 -9.54
C LEU A 124 19.28 25.72 -9.54
N ILE A 125 19.97 25.11 -8.57
CA ILE A 125 21.43 25.17 -8.48
C ILE A 125 22.06 24.45 -9.69
N ALA A 126 21.54 23.27 -10.06
CA ALA A 126 22.04 22.51 -11.22
C ALA A 126 21.90 23.31 -12.53
N VAL A 127 20.74 23.94 -12.76
CA VAL A 127 20.53 24.79 -13.94
C VAL A 127 21.48 25.99 -13.93
N ALA A 128 21.67 26.66 -12.79
CA ALA A 128 22.58 27.78 -12.67
C ALA A 128 24.04 27.39 -12.98
N LEU A 129 24.48 26.20 -12.53
CA LEU A 129 25.80 25.67 -12.84
C LEU A 129 25.97 25.36 -14.33
N ILE A 130 24.95 24.78 -14.98
CA ILE A 130 24.97 24.50 -16.42
C ILE A 130 25.06 25.81 -17.22
N ILE A 131 24.25 26.81 -16.88
CA ILE A 131 24.30 28.14 -17.54
C ILE A 131 25.69 28.76 -17.38
N THR A 132 26.24 28.73 -16.16
CA THR A 132 27.58 29.26 -15.88
C THR A 132 28.66 28.54 -16.67
N PHE A 133 28.62 27.20 -16.71
CA PHE A 133 29.58 26.39 -17.44
C PHE A 133 29.52 26.68 -18.94
N VAL A 134 28.32 26.75 -19.53
CA VAL A 134 28.11 27.06 -20.94
C VAL A 134 28.65 28.46 -21.26
N ALA A 135 28.36 29.47 -20.43
CA ALA A 135 28.85 30.84 -20.62
C ALA A 135 30.38 30.95 -20.59
N LEU A 136 31.06 30.12 -19.79
CA LEU A 136 32.53 30.15 -19.67
C LEU A 136 33.26 29.32 -20.75
N THR A 137 32.65 28.24 -21.23
CA THR A 137 33.34 27.26 -22.08
C THR A 137 32.95 27.35 -23.55
N ILE A 138 31.72 27.73 -23.85
CA ILE A 138 31.18 27.69 -25.21
C ILE A 138 31.19 29.09 -25.81
N LYS A 139 32.05 29.29 -26.81
CA LYS A 139 32.17 30.56 -27.55
C LYS A 139 31.19 30.65 -28.72
N ASP A 140 30.68 29.52 -29.19
CA ASP A 140 29.66 29.46 -30.24
C ASP A 140 28.28 29.76 -29.63
N LEU A 141 27.73 30.91 -30.02
CA LEU A 141 26.46 31.41 -29.50
C LEU A 141 25.28 30.48 -29.83
N THR A 142 25.27 29.85 -31.01
CA THR A 142 24.19 28.97 -31.44
C THR A 142 24.18 27.69 -30.62
N VAL A 143 25.36 27.09 -30.41
CA VAL A 143 25.51 25.88 -29.59
C VAL A 143 25.18 26.18 -28.12
N ALA A 144 25.64 27.30 -27.58
CA ALA A 144 25.34 27.74 -26.21
C ALA A 144 23.83 27.90 -25.99
N LEU A 145 23.13 28.53 -26.94
CA LEU A 145 21.69 28.79 -26.84
C LEU A 145 20.86 27.50 -26.88
N ILE A 146 21.24 26.51 -27.69
CA ILE A 146 20.60 25.19 -27.72
C ILE A 146 20.74 24.49 -26.36
N ILE A 147 21.94 24.49 -25.78
CA ILE A 147 22.19 23.81 -24.50
C ILE A 147 21.40 24.48 -23.35
N VAL A 148 21.35 25.81 -23.32
CA VAL A 148 20.56 26.55 -22.33
C VAL A 148 19.07 26.27 -22.48
N LEU A 149 18.54 26.20 -23.72
CA LEU A 149 17.15 25.85 -23.97
C LEU A 149 16.80 24.44 -23.48
N VAL A 150 17.67 23.46 -23.79
CA VAL A 150 17.48 22.08 -23.34
C VAL A 150 17.52 22.00 -21.81
N ALA A 151 18.52 22.61 -21.17
CA ALA A 151 18.62 22.65 -19.71
C ALA A 151 17.41 23.35 -19.06
N GLY A 152 16.91 24.42 -19.68
CA GLY A 152 15.70 25.12 -19.24
C GLY A 152 14.44 24.25 -19.33
N LEU A 153 14.28 23.47 -20.40
CA LEU A 153 13.16 22.53 -20.54
C LEU A 153 13.20 21.41 -19.49
N PHE A 154 14.39 20.87 -19.22
CA PHE A 154 14.58 19.87 -18.16
C PHE A 154 14.27 20.47 -16.78
N GLY A 155 14.83 21.64 -16.45
CA GLY A 155 14.55 22.33 -15.19
C GLY A 155 13.07 22.69 -15.04
N PHE A 156 12.39 23.07 -16.13
CA PHE A 156 10.95 23.34 -16.11
C PHE A 156 10.14 22.07 -15.80
N SER A 157 10.50 20.92 -16.37
CA SER A 157 9.82 19.66 -16.09
C SER A 157 9.98 19.22 -14.61
N GLU A 158 11.16 19.44 -14.03
CA GLU A 158 11.42 19.17 -12.61
C GLU A 158 10.66 20.13 -11.68
N TRP A 159 10.56 21.39 -12.07
CA TRP A 159 9.74 22.38 -11.34
C TRP A 159 8.26 22.01 -11.31
N VAL A 160 7.72 21.59 -12.46
CA VAL A 160 6.33 21.11 -12.57
C VAL A 160 6.12 19.88 -11.68
N LEU A 161 7.03 18.90 -11.74
CA LEU A 161 6.95 17.70 -10.91
C LEU A 161 7.01 18.02 -9.41
N SER A 162 7.91 18.90 -9.00
CA SER A 162 8.02 19.35 -7.60
C SER A 162 6.73 20.03 -7.12
N SER A 163 6.13 20.88 -7.97
CA SER A 163 4.87 21.55 -7.67
C SER A 163 3.70 20.56 -7.52
N PHE A 164 3.65 19.52 -8.36
CA PHE A 164 2.66 18.44 -8.23
C PHE A 164 2.85 17.64 -6.93
N LEU A 165 4.10 17.29 -6.59
CA LEU A 165 4.41 16.55 -5.36
C LEU A 165 4.07 17.37 -4.11
N TYR A 166 4.38 18.67 -4.12
CA TYR A 166 4.02 19.59 -3.04
C TYR A 166 2.49 19.65 -2.86
N GLY A 167 1.75 19.83 -3.95
CA GLY A 167 0.28 19.86 -3.94
C GLY A 167 -0.33 18.55 -3.45
N TYR A 168 0.23 17.41 -3.86
CA TYR A 168 -0.18 16.09 -3.37
C TYR A 168 0.05 15.94 -1.86
N GLY A 169 1.22 16.39 -1.36
CA GLY A 169 1.51 16.42 0.08
C GLY A 169 0.53 17.29 0.87
N GLU A 170 0.12 18.44 0.32
CA GLU A 170 -0.91 19.29 0.94
C GLU A 170 -2.28 18.63 0.98
N LEU A 171 -2.65 17.91 -0.08
CA LEU A 171 -3.93 17.23 -0.18
C LEU A 171 -4.03 16.09 0.85
N ILE A 172 -2.97 15.30 1.02
CA ILE A 172 -2.88 14.27 2.07
C ILE A 172 -3.06 14.89 3.46
N GLU A 173 -2.37 15.99 3.73
CA GLU A 173 -2.46 16.68 5.03
C GLU A 173 -3.89 17.19 5.29
N ARG A 174 -4.53 17.81 4.29
CA ARG A 174 -5.92 18.29 4.39
C ARG A 174 -6.91 17.15 4.60
N VAL A 175 -6.82 16.07 3.84
CA VAL A 175 -7.70 14.89 3.99
C VAL A 175 -7.54 14.28 5.39
N SER A 176 -6.30 14.13 5.87
CA SER A 176 -6.05 13.62 7.23
C SER A 176 -6.64 14.52 8.33
N SER A 177 -6.65 15.84 8.11
CA SER A 177 -7.22 16.79 9.05
C SER A 177 -8.75 16.79 9.10
N ILE A 178 -9.41 16.46 7.98
CA ILE A 178 -10.86 16.37 7.87
C ILE A 178 -11.37 15.08 8.51
N ASP A 179 -10.72 13.95 8.25
CA ASP A 179 -11.04 12.65 8.86
C ASP A 179 -11.01 12.72 10.40
N ARG A 180 -10.04 13.48 10.95
CA ARG A 180 -9.93 13.72 12.40
C ARG A 180 -11.09 14.55 12.98
N LYS A 181 -11.70 15.46 12.20
CA LYS A 181 -12.81 16.31 12.68
C LYS A 181 -14.17 15.60 12.64
N LEU A 182 -14.25 14.48 11.93
CA LEU A 182 -15.48 13.70 11.76
C LEU A 182 -15.59 12.52 12.75
N LYS A 183 -14.51 12.21 13.48
CA LYS A 183 -14.50 11.31 14.66
C LYS A 183 -14.64 12.12 15.94
#